data_AF-A0A3D6AM58-F1
#
_entry.id   AF-A0A3D6AM58-F1
#
_cell.length_a   1.000
_cell.length_b   1.000
_cell.length_c   1.000
_cell.angle_alpha   90.00
_cell.angle_beta   90.00
_cell.angle_gamma   90.00
#
_symmetry.space_group_name_H-M   'P 1'
#
loop_
_entity.id
_entity.type
_entity.pdbx_description
1 polymer ?
#
loop_
_entity_poly.entity_id
_entity_poly.type
_entity_poly.pdbx_seq_one_letter_code
_entity_poly.pdbx_strand_id
1 'polypeptide(L)'
;MQAYRIPVTGALDEAKIKQLYPQLFLELDAMADATDAQFCVRYPQFVAELERDFANEEQWMSELEMRALQEHRAEHAQLLRLLHHAQSRVLAGDCHLGRKILPLLSPWFATHIAEMDTIWARAACDQRAA
;
A
#
# COMPACT_ATOMS: atom_id res chain seq x y z
N MET A 1 -18.67 9.03 -4.75
CA MET A 1 -17.26 8.74 -4.43
C MET A 1 -16.77 9.80 -3.47
N GLN A 2 -16.66 9.46 -2.20
CA GLN A 2 -16.21 10.39 -1.17
C GLN A 2 -14.70 10.19 -1.03
N ALA A 3 -13.91 11.19 -1.44
CA ALA A 3 -12.47 11.18 -1.28
C ALA A 3 -12.14 11.15 0.21
N TYR A 4 -11.65 10.01 0.70
CA TYR A 4 -11.22 9.88 2.08
C TYR A 4 -9.90 10.61 2.27
N ARG A 5 -9.91 11.62 3.14
CA ARG A 5 -8.75 12.42 3.47
C ARG A 5 -8.10 11.78 4.69
N ILE A 6 -7.02 11.01 4.47
CA ILE A 6 -6.17 10.55 5.57
C ILE A 6 -5.68 11.80 6.32
N PRO A 7 -5.87 11.89 7.65
CA PRO A 7 -5.37 13.02 8.41
C PRO A 7 -3.84 13.02 8.36
N VAL A 8 -3.28 14.09 7.80
CA VAL A 8 -1.84 14.30 7.54
C VAL A 8 -1.02 14.47 8.82
N THR A 9 -1.67 14.47 10.00
CA THR A 9 -1.04 14.83 11.28
C THR A 9 -1.31 13.81 12.39
N GLY A 10 -0.25 13.44 13.10
CA GLY A 10 -0.25 12.65 14.34
C GLY A 10 0.55 11.35 14.20
N ALA A 11 1.19 10.91 15.28
CA ALA A 11 1.97 9.67 15.26
C ALA A 11 1.14 8.45 14.82
N LEU A 12 1.86 7.54 14.16
CA LEU A 12 1.44 6.22 13.75
C LEU A 12 1.23 5.33 14.99
N ASP A 13 0.09 4.66 15.05
CA ASP A 13 -0.19 3.55 15.97
C ASP A 13 -0.77 2.38 15.18
N GLU A 14 -0.90 1.22 15.83
CA GLU A 14 -1.46 0.00 15.21
C GLU A 14 -2.85 0.25 14.60
N ALA A 15 -3.63 1.17 15.18
CA ALA A 15 -4.96 1.52 14.69
C ALA A 15 -4.92 2.31 13.37
N LYS A 16 -3.94 3.19 13.17
CA LYS A 16 -3.72 3.90 11.88
C LYS A 16 -3.22 2.97 10.79
N ILE A 17 -2.29 2.06 11.09
CA ILE A 17 -1.85 1.00 10.17
C ILE A 17 -3.06 0.18 9.74
N LYS A 18 -3.89 -0.24 10.71
CA LYS A 18 -5.17 -0.94 10.44
C LYS A 18 -6.22 -0.09 9.71
N GLN A 19 -6.10 1.23 9.61
CA GLN A 19 -7.00 2.09 8.84
C GLN A 19 -6.60 2.19 7.36
N LEU A 20 -5.35 1.92 6.99
CA LEU A 20 -4.87 1.99 5.60
C LEU A 20 -5.39 0.82 4.76
N TYR A 21 -5.34 -0.39 5.29
CA TYR A 21 -5.59 -1.60 4.50
C TYR A 21 -7.05 -2.00 4.24
N PRO A 22 -8.07 -1.67 5.06
CA PRO A 22 -9.45 -2.08 4.79
C PRO A 22 -9.94 -1.58 3.43
N GLN A 23 -9.61 -0.34 3.06
CA GLN A 23 -10.00 0.21 1.76
C GLN A 23 -9.24 -0.46 0.61
N LEU A 24 -7.96 -0.75 0.81
CA LEU A 24 -7.14 -1.49 -0.13
C LEU A 24 -7.72 -2.89 -0.42
N PHE A 25 -8.07 -3.64 0.63
CA PHE A 25 -8.68 -4.97 0.47
C PHE A 25 -10.06 -4.91 -0.18
N LEU A 26 -10.88 -3.91 0.14
CA LEU A 26 -12.16 -3.70 -0.53
C LEU A 26 -12.00 -3.41 -2.03
N GLU A 27 -11.00 -2.63 -2.44
CA GLU A 27 -10.75 -2.38 -3.87
C GLU A 27 -10.16 -3.63 -4.56
N LEU A 28 -9.30 -4.41 -3.88
CA LEU A 28 -8.81 -5.69 -4.41
C LEU A 28 -9.97 -6.66 -4.67
N ASP A 29 -10.90 -6.78 -3.73
CA ASP A 29 -12.11 -7.60 -3.87
C ASP A 29 -13.00 -7.08 -5.01
N ALA A 30 -13.22 -5.76 -5.09
CA ALA A 30 -14.01 -5.16 -6.17
C ALA A 30 -13.39 -5.34 -7.56
N MET A 31 -12.06 -5.37 -7.65
CA MET A 31 -11.32 -5.59 -8.89
C MET A 31 -11.26 -7.07 -9.31
N ALA A 32 -11.42 -8.01 -8.38
CA ALA A 32 -11.44 -9.44 -8.69
C ALA A 32 -12.60 -9.80 -9.62
N ASP A 33 -13.79 -9.24 -9.36
CA ASP A 33 -15.02 -9.49 -10.12
C ASP A 33 -15.26 -8.47 -11.25
N ALA A 34 -14.37 -7.48 -11.41
CA ALA A 34 -14.51 -6.46 -12.44
C ALA A 34 -14.42 -7.05 -13.86
N THR A 35 -15.25 -6.55 -14.78
CA THR A 35 -15.04 -6.75 -16.23
C THR A 35 -13.72 -6.12 -16.68
N ASP A 36 -13.16 -6.52 -17.82
CA ASP A 36 -11.90 -5.94 -18.32
C ASP A 36 -11.98 -4.43 -18.51
N ALA A 37 -13.11 -3.91 -19.01
CA ALA A 37 -13.32 -2.47 -19.15
C ALA A 37 -13.28 -1.75 -17.78
N GLN A 38 -13.90 -2.33 -16.75
CA GLN A 38 -13.84 -1.79 -15.39
C GLN A 38 -12.45 -1.93 -14.78
N PHE A 39 -11.77 -3.05 -15.03
CA PHE A 39 -10.42 -3.32 -14.55
C PHE A 39 -9.42 -2.30 -15.12
N CYS A 40 -9.50 -1.99 -16.42
CA CYS A 40 -8.67 -0.98 -17.09
C CYS A 40 -8.82 0.42 -16.46
N VAL A 41 -10.02 0.74 -15.96
CA VAL A 41 -10.28 2.03 -15.30
C VAL A 41 -9.79 2.03 -13.86
N ARG A 42 -10.04 0.94 -13.12
CA ARG A 42 -9.75 0.84 -11.68
C ARG A 42 -8.26 0.64 -11.37
N TYR A 43 -7.55 -0.15 -12.18
CA TYR A 43 -6.14 -0.48 -11.93
C TYR A 43 -5.21 0.73 -11.75
N PRO A 44 -5.19 1.74 -12.66
CA PRO A 44 -4.34 2.91 -12.44
C PRO A 44 -4.77 3.76 -11.23
N GLN A 45 -6.04 3.73 -10.85
CA GLN A 45 -6.54 4.42 -9.65
C GLN A 45 -6.03 3.72 -8.40
N PHE A 46 -6.13 2.39 -8.36
CA PHE A 46 -5.60 1.55 -7.30
C PHE A 46 -4.10 1.76 -7.10
N VAL A 47 -3.32 1.77 -8.18
CA VAL A 47 -1.87 2.02 -8.10
C VAL A 47 -1.57 3.40 -7.52
N ALA A 48 -2.23 4.45 -8.00
CA ALA A 48 -2.04 5.81 -7.50
C ALA A 48 -2.46 5.97 -6.03
N GLU A 49 -3.49 5.23 -5.59
CA GLU A 49 -3.90 5.18 -4.19
C GLU A 49 -2.81 4.53 -3.32
N LEU A 50 -2.28 3.39 -3.76
CA LEU A 50 -1.24 2.69 -3.03
C LEU A 50 0.07 3.49 -2.96
N GLU A 51 0.48 4.17 -4.04
CA GLU A 51 1.64 5.06 -4.04
C GLU A 51 1.52 6.17 -2.98
N ARG A 52 0.34 6.79 -2.88
CA ARG A 52 0.07 7.83 -1.89
C ARG A 52 0.13 7.27 -0.48
N ASP A 53 -0.42 6.07 -0.27
CA ASP A 53 -0.46 5.45 1.06
C ASP A 53 0.96 5.08 1.53
N PHE A 54 1.80 4.52 0.65
CA PHE A 54 3.23 4.32 0.91
C PHE A 54 3.99 5.62 1.16
N ALA A 55 3.73 6.68 0.39
CA ALA A 55 4.39 7.96 0.62
C ALA A 55 4.05 8.56 2.00
N ASN A 56 2.80 8.42 2.44
CA ASN A 56 2.37 8.86 3.77
C ASN A 56 3.06 8.05 4.88
N GLU A 57 3.10 6.73 4.72
CA GLU A 57 3.79 5.84 5.66
C GLU A 57 5.28 6.18 5.77
N GLU A 58 5.98 6.28 4.64
CA GLU A 58 7.40 6.61 4.60
C GLU A 58 7.72 8.00 5.15
N GLN A 59 6.79 8.95 5.01
CA GLN A 59 6.92 10.27 5.62
C GLN A 59 6.80 10.18 7.14
N TRP A 60 5.86 9.41 7.66
CA TRP A 60 5.73 9.18 9.10
C TRP A 60 6.94 8.43 9.66
N MET A 61 7.54 7.53 8.88
CA MET A 61 8.74 6.79 9.27
C MET A 61 10.03 7.61 9.23
N SER A 62 10.03 8.76 8.54
CA SER A 62 11.25 9.56 8.31
C SER A 62 11.90 10.14 9.57
N GLU A 63 11.22 10.07 10.71
CA GLU A 63 11.72 10.52 12.01
C GLU A 63 12.52 9.43 12.76
N LEU A 64 12.48 8.17 12.31
CA LEU A 64 13.09 7.02 12.99
C LEU A 64 14.14 6.30 12.12
N GLU A 65 15.21 5.84 12.76
CA GLU A 65 16.37 5.09 12.26
C GLU A 65 16.55 4.91 10.74
N MET A 66 17.59 5.54 10.20
CA MET A 66 17.85 5.61 8.76
C MET A 66 17.97 4.27 8.03
N ARG A 67 18.39 3.16 8.67
CA ARG A 67 18.62 1.88 7.98
C ARG A 67 17.32 1.09 7.74
N ALA A 68 16.49 0.93 8.77
CA ALA A 68 15.20 0.23 8.65
C ALA A 68 14.27 0.94 7.63
N LEU A 69 14.35 2.28 7.58
CA LEU A 69 13.63 3.09 6.60
C LEU A 69 14.05 2.80 5.15
N GLN A 70 15.33 2.53 4.87
CA GLN A 70 15.77 2.22 3.51
C GLN A 70 15.30 0.84 3.05
N GLU A 71 15.34 -0.15 3.96
CA GLU A 71 14.88 -1.51 3.68
C GLU A 71 13.36 -1.52 3.42
N HIS A 72 12.57 -0.81 4.25
CA HIS A 72 11.13 -0.65 4.07
C HIS A 72 10.76 0.04 2.73
N ARG A 73 11.45 1.16 2.40
CA ARG A 73 11.27 1.84 1.11
C ARG A 73 11.62 0.96 -0.09
N ALA A 74 12.62 0.09 0.05
CA ALA A 74 13.02 -0.80 -1.02
C ALA A 74 11.93 -1.82 -1.36
N GLU A 75 11.26 -2.38 -0.35
CA GLU A 75 10.12 -3.29 -0.50
C GLU A 75 8.93 -2.59 -1.17
N HIS A 76 8.54 -1.40 -0.71
CA HIS A 76 7.52 -0.56 -1.36
C HIS A 76 7.84 -0.30 -2.83
N ALA A 77 9.06 0.15 -3.11
CA ALA A 77 9.49 0.43 -4.47
C ALA A 77 9.50 -0.83 -5.34
N GLN A 78 9.78 -2.02 -4.79
CA GLN A 78 9.74 -3.28 -5.52
C GLN A 78 8.32 -3.67 -5.92
N LEU A 79 7.36 -3.54 -5.00
CA LEU A 79 5.95 -3.77 -5.30
C LEU A 79 5.44 -2.78 -6.35
N LEU A 80 5.70 -1.48 -6.17
CA LEU A 80 5.29 -0.44 -7.13
C LEU A 80 5.88 -0.66 -8.52
N ARG A 81 7.14 -1.09 -8.63
CA ARG A 81 7.75 -1.47 -9.92
C ARG A 81 6.97 -2.57 -10.62
N LEU A 82 6.55 -3.61 -9.90
CA LEU A 82 5.75 -4.71 -10.46
C LEU A 82 4.38 -4.23 -10.93
N LEU A 83 3.71 -3.40 -10.13
CA LEU A 83 2.40 -2.84 -10.45
C LEU A 83 2.47 -1.91 -11.67
N HIS A 84 3.50 -1.05 -11.78
CA HIS A 84 3.69 -0.18 -12.94
C HIS A 84 3.96 -0.95 -14.21
N HIS A 85 4.71 -2.07 -14.12
CA HIS A 85 4.92 -2.94 -15.26
C HIS A 85 3.59 -3.48 -15.79
N ALA A 86 2.70 -3.93 -14.91
CA ALA A 86 1.37 -4.40 -15.28
C ALA A 86 0.46 -3.27 -15.77
N GLN A 87 0.49 -2.10 -15.14
CA GLN A 87 -0.30 -0.93 -15.53
C GLN A 87 -0.08 -0.56 -17.00
N SER A 88 1.16 -0.65 -17.50
CA SER A 88 1.46 -0.35 -18.90
C SER A 88 0.66 -1.22 -19.89
N ARG A 89 0.40 -2.50 -19.54
CA ARG A 89 -0.40 -3.43 -20.35
C ARG A 89 -1.89 -3.22 -20.15
N VAL A 90 -2.31 -2.96 -18.91
CA VAL A 90 -3.70 -2.68 -18.57
C VAL A 90 -4.20 -1.44 -19.30
N LEU A 91 -3.39 -0.39 -19.40
CA LEU A 91 -3.71 0.81 -20.19
C LEU A 91 -3.82 0.54 -21.70
N ALA A 92 -3.21 -0.54 -22.19
CA ALA A 92 -3.36 -1.02 -23.57
C ALA A 92 -4.54 -2.01 -23.75
N GLY A 93 -5.30 -2.28 -22.70
CA GLY A 93 -6.44 -3.21 -22.70
C GLY A 93 -6.08 -4.66 -22.34
N ASP A 94 -4.80 -4.99 -22.11
CA ASP A 94 -4.37 -6.32 -21.67
C ASP A 94 -4.37 -6.39 -20.13
N CYS A 95 -5.45 -6.95 -19.57
CA CYS A 95 -5.64 -7.10 -18.13
C CYS A 95 -4.94 -8.32 -17.51
N HIS A 96 -4.36 -9.22 -18.33
CA HIS A 96 -3.94 -10.54 -17.87
C HIS A 96 -2.87 -10.49 -16.78
N LEU A 97 -1.86 -9.63 -16.96
CA LEU A 97 -0.79 -9.49 -15.98
C LEU A 97 -1.28 -8.85 -14.69
N GLY A 98 -2.12 -7.81 -14.78
CA GLY A 98 -2.71 -7.16 -13.61
C GLY A 98 -3.52 -8.14 -12.77
N ARG A 99 -4.37 -8.95 -13.41
CA ARG A 99 -5.20 -9.97 -12.74
C ARG A 99 -4.39 -11.08 -12.07
N LYS A 100 -3.18 -11.36 -12.55
CA LYS A 100 -2.26 -12.31 -11.90
C LYS A 100 -1.57 -11.73 -10.67
N ILE A 101 -1.30 -10.43 -10.68
CA ILE A 101 -0.54 -9.76 -9.60
C ILE A 101 -1.45 -9.43 -8.42
N LEU A 102 -2.65 -8.88 -8.65
CA LEU A 102 -3.52 -8.39 -7.55
C LEU A 102 -3.79 -9.40 -6.43
N PRO A 103 -4.03 -10.71 -6.70
CA PRO A 103 -4.23 -11.69 -5.63
C PRO A 103 -3.00 -11.93 -4.74
N LEU A 104 -1.80 -11.61 -5.24
CA LEU A 104 -0.54 -11.76 -4.51
C LEU A 104 -0.28 -10.60 -3.54
N LEU A 105 -1.04 -9.50 -3.66
CA LEU A 105 -0.87 -8.35 -2.78
C LEU A 105 -1.33 -8.69 -1.36
N SER A 106 -2.46 -9.38 -1.20
CA SER A 106 -2.96 -9.74 0.13
C SER A 106 -1.95 -10.49 1.01
N PRO A 107 -1.32 -11.59 0.55
CA PRO A 107 -0.28 -12.25 1.35
C PRO A 107 0.96 -11.38 1.53
N TRP A 108 1.35 -10.57 0.53
CA TRP A 108 2.49 -9.64 0.68
C TRP A 108 2.24 -8.61 1.79
N PHE A 109 1.06 -7.97 1.82
CA PHE A 109 0.70 -7.00 2.87
C PHE A 109 0.64 -7.67 4.24
N ALA A 110 0.09 -8.88 4.34
CA ALA A 110 0.05 -9.60 5.62
C ALA A 110 1.46 -9.81 6.19
N THR A 111 2.43 -10.17 5.36
CA THR A 111 3.83 -10.31 5.76
C THR A 111 4.46 -8.96 6.09
N HIS A 112 4.33 -7.97 5.22
CA HIS A 112 4.91 -6.63 5.38
C HIS A 112 4.48 -5.97 6.69
N ILE A 113 3.18 -6.00 6.99
CA ILE A 113 2.61 -5.46 8.24
C ILE A 113 3.17 -6.19 9.47
N ALA A 114 3.24 -7.52 9.41
CA ALA A 114 3.65 -8.35 10.54
C ALA A 114 5.16 -8.25 10.84
N GLU A 115 5.99 -8.05 9.81
CA GLU A 115 7.44 -8.08 9.94
C GLU A 115 8.08 -6.70 9.99
N MET A 116 7.43 -5.66 9.45
CA MET A 116 8.02 -4.32 9.35
C MET A 116 7.17 -3.28 10.07
N ASP A 117 5.91 -3.13 9.70
CA ASP A 117 5.08 -1.98 10.14
C ASP A 117 4.75 -2.07 11.63
N THR A 118 4.47 -3.28 12.14
CA THR A 118 4.23 -3.51 13.57
C THR A 118 5.48 -3.37 14.43
N ILE A 119 6.67 -3.66 13.91
CA ILE A 119 7.94 -3.37 14.61
C ILE A 119 8.10 -1.87 14.77
N TRP A 120 7.80 -1.11 13.72
CA TRP A 120 7.86 0.34 13.74
C TRP A 120 6.84 0.96 14.71
N ALA A 121 5.59 0.48 14.69
CA ALA A 121 4.54 0.93 15.61
C ALA A 121 4.94 0.73 17.09
N ARG A 122 5.63 -0.38 17.41
CA ARG A 122 6.14 -0.64 18.76
C ARG A 122 7.27 0.32 19.13
N ALA A 123 8.25 0.50 18.25
CA ALA A 123 9.36 1.43 18.48
C ALA A 123 8.89 2.88 18.71
N ALA A 124 7.87 3.33 17.98
CA ALA A 124 7.28 4.66 18.15
C ALA A 124 6.56 4.83 19.50
N CYS A 125 5.90 3.78 20.01
CA CYS A 125 5.29 3.78 21.34
C CYS A 125 6.35 3.83 22.46
N ASP A 126 7.43 3.05 22.33
CA ASP A 126 8.51 2.99 23.33
C ASP A 126 9.24 4.34 23.47
N GLN A 127 9.48 5.05 22.36
CA GLN A 127 10.08 6.39 22.38
C GLN A 127 9.19 7.46 23.01
N ARG A 128 7.89 7.22 23.11
CA ARG A 128 6.93 8.13 23.76
C ARG A 128 6.79 7.88 25.26
N ALA A 129 7.20 6.71 25.73
CA ALA A 129 7.16 6.33 27.15
C ALA A 129 8.45 6.68 27.91
N ALA A 130 9.51 7.07 27.20
CA ALA A 130 10.81 7.51 27.73
C ALA A 130 10.88 9.04 27.84
#